data_AF-A0A8J5W7Y5-F1
#
_entry.id   AF-A0A8J5W7Y5-F1
#
_cell.length_a   1.000
_cell.length_b   1.000
_cell.length_c   1.000
_cell.angle_alpha   90.00
_cell.angle_beta   90.00
_cell.angle_gamma   90.00
#
_symmetry.space_group_name_H-M   'P 1'
#
loop_
_entity.id
_entity.type
_entity.pdbx_description
1 polymer ?
#
loop_
_entity_poly.entity_id
_entity_poly.type
_entity_poly.pdbx_seq_one_letter_code
_entity_poly.pdbx_strand_id
1 'polypeptide(L)'
;MPVHKWIVRHIYFPCMRNGISKEVAVWISFFVSAVLHEICVAVPCRILKFWAFLGIMLQIPLIILTAYLKSKFRDTMVGNMIFWFFFCIYGQPMCVLLYYHDVMNRIEKAR
;
A
#
# COMPACT_ATOMS: atom_id res chain seq x y z
N MET A 1 -8.21 14.32 3.72
CA MET A 1 -6.95 13.53 3.73
C MET A 1 -5.75 14.40 3.34
N PRO A 2 -4.99 14.95 4.31
CA PRO A 2 -3.86 15.84 4.06
C PRO A 2 -2.69 15.17 3.31
N VAL A 3 -2.32 13.93 3.67
CA VAL A 3 -1.24 13.17 3.01
C VAL A 3 -1.57 12.90 1.55
N HIS A 4 -2.80 12.47 1.26
CA HIS A 4 -3.26 12.25 -0.11
C HIS A 4 -3.17 13.54 -0.95
N LYS A 5 -3.64 14.67 -0.41
CA LYS A 5 -3.51 15.98 -1.09
C LYS A 5 -2.05 16.36 -1.33
N TRP A 6 -1.15 16.05 -0.39
CA TRP A 6 0.27 16.33 -0.51
C TRP A 6 0.92 15.51 -1.63
N ILE A 7 0.70 14.18 -1.68
CA ILE A 7 1.23 13.31 -2.74
C ILE A 7 0.69 13.72 -4.10
N VAL A 8 -0.62 14.00 -4.20
CA VAL A 8 -1.21 14.44 -5.46
C VAL A 8 -0.57 15.74 -5.95
N ARG A 9 -0.34 16.70 -5.04
CA ARG A 9 0.22 18.01 -5.37
C ARG A 9 1.72 17.96 -5.74
N HIS A 10 2.51 17.18 -5.01
CA HIS A 10 3.97 17.21 -5.11
C HIS A 10 4.57 16.06 -5.92
N ILE A 11 3.80 15.01 -6.19
CA ILE A 11 4.27 13.84 -6.96
C ILE A 11 3.43 13.69 -8.22
N TYR A 12 2.12 13.47 -8.08
CA TYR A 12 1.26 13.15 -9.22
C TYR A 12 1.19 14.28 -10.26
N PHE A 13 0.86 15.51 -9.86
CA PHE A 13 0.75 16.64 -10.79
C PHE A 13 2.09 16.99 -11.47
N PRO A 14 3.24 17.02 -10.77
CA PRO A 14 4.54 17.18 -11.42
C PRO A 14 4.86 16.08 -12.44
N CYS A 15 4.60 14.81 -12.11
CA CYS A 15 4.77 13.70 -13.06
C CYS A 15 3.92 13.89 -14.33
N MET A 16 2.64 14.25 -14.16
CA MET A 16 1.72 14.52 -15.26
C MET A 16 2.16 15.72 -16.12
N ARG A 17 2.69 16.78 -15.51
CA ARG A 17 3.20 17.96 -16.22
C ARG A 17 4.46 17.67 -17.02
N ASN A 18 5.26 16.69 -16.60
CA ASN A 18 6.44 16.21 -17.32
C ASN A 18 6.11 15.22 -18.45
N GLY A 19 4.83 15.03 -18.79
CA GLY A 19 4.41 14.15 -19.89
C GLY A 19 4.35 12.66 -19.53
N ILE A 20 4.45 12.29 -18.25
CA ILE A 20 4.30 10.90 -17.81
C ILE A 20 2.83 10.50 -17.90
N SER A 21 2.56 9.25 -18.32
CA SER A 21 1.19 8.72 -18.41
C SER A 21 0.53 8.63 -17.03
N LYS A 22 -0.80 8.73 -16.99
CA LYS A 22 -1.60 8.70 -15.75
C LYS A 22 -1.31 7.47 -14.91
N GLU A 23 -1.19 6.31 -15.56
CA GLU A 23 -0.93 5.03 -14.89
C GLU A 23 0.45 5.04 -14.22
N VAL A 24 1.49 5.44 -14.96
CA VAL A 24 2.86 5.50 -14.43
C VAL A 24 2.97 6.53 -13.30
N ALA A 25 2.28 7.66 -13.40
CA ALA A 25 2.22 8.66 -12.33
C ALA A 25 1.58 8.10 -11.03
N VAL A 26 0.55 7.24 -11.15
CA VAL A 26 -0.03 6.53 -10.00
C VAL A 26 0.99 5.55 -9.40
N TRP A 27 1.65 4.73 -10.24
CA TRP A 27 2.69 3.80 -9.77
C TRP A 27 3.81 4.51 -9.02
N ILE A 28 4.32 5.64 -9.54
CA ILE A 28 5.34 6.46 -8.88
C ILE A 28 4.82 7.00 -7.53
N SER A 29 3.59 7.52 -7.50
CA SER A 29 3.00 8.07 -6.28
C SER A 29 2.87 7.03 -5.18
N PHE A 30 2.42 5.81 -5.52
CA PHE A 30 2.33 4.70 -4.58
C PHE A 30 3.70 4.17 -4.17
N PHE A 31 4.67 4.11 -5.07
CA PHE A 31 6.04 3.71 -4.76
C PHE A 31 6.68 4.65 -3.73
N VAL A 32 6.60 5.97 -3.94
CA VAL A 32 7.11 6.95 -2.97
C VAL A 32 6.39 6.81 -1.63
N SER A 33 5.07 6.61 -1.65
CA SER A 33 4.29 6.34 -0.43
C SER A 33 4.77 5.08 0.30
N ALA A 34 5.02 3.99 -0.43
CA ALA A 34 5.46 2.71 0.11
C ALA A 34 6.83 2.81 0.79
N VAL A 35 7.77 3.53 0.18
CA VAL A 35 9.10 3.80 0.74
C VAL A 35 8.98 4.61 2.04
N LEU A 36 8.17 5.68 2.04
CA LEU A 36 7.97 6.50 3.24
C LEU A 36 7.36 5.69 4.39
N HIS A 37 6.41 4.80 4.10
CA HIS A 37 5.81 3.94 5.13
C HIS A 37 6.81 2.92 5.69
N GLU A 38 7.62 2.29 4.84
CA GLU A 38 8.67 1.39 5.32
C GLU A 38 9.67 2.16 6.19
N ILE A 39 10.09 3.38 5.83
CA ILE A 39 10.99 4.19 6.66
C ILE A 39 10.33 4.54 8.00
N CYS A 40 9.06 4.97 7.99
CA CYS A 40 8.33 5.30 9.22
C CYS A 40 8.23 4.12 10.19
N VAL A 41 8.16 2.87 9.71
CA VAL A 41 8.13 1.67 10.56
C VAL A 41 9.55 1.18 10.88
N ALA A 42 10.47 1.23 9.93
CA ALA A 42 11.83 0.75 10.08
C ALA A 42 12.65 1.59 11.08
N VAL A 43 12.43 2.90 11.16
CA VAL A 43 13.12 3.79 12.11
C VAL A 43 12.85 3.41 13.57
N PRO A 44 11.59 3.34 14.06
CA PRO A 44 11.31 2.95 15.44
C PRO A 44 11.62 1.48 15.72
N CYS A 45 11.33 0.58 14.78
CA CYS A 45 11.59 -0.86 14.98
C CYS A 45 13.07 -1.24 14.80
N ARG A 46 13.88 -0.40 14.14
CA ARG A 46 15.26 -0.70 13.67
C ARG A 46 15.33 -1.98 12.83
N ILE A 47 14.29 -2.25 12.05
CA ILE A 47 14.15 -3.45 11.23
C ILE A 47 13.71 -3.04 9.82
N LEU A 48 14.51 -3.39 8.81
CA LEU A 48 14.15 -3.30 7.40
C LEU A 48 13.77 -4.68 6.89
N LYS A 49 12.46 -4.90 6.66
CA LYS A 49 11.91 -6.20 6.21
C LYS A 49 11.03 -6.06 4.95
N PHE A 50 10.71 -4.83 4.53
CA PHE A 50 9.91 -4.48 3.35
C PHE A 50 8.44 -4.93 3.40
N TRP A 51 7.92 -5.31 4.58
CA TRP A 51 6.52 -5.71 4.73
C TRP A 51 5.55 -4.56 4.45
N ALA A 52 5.83 -3.36 4.97
CA ALA A 52 4.97 -2.21 4.75
C ALA A 52 5.04 -1.74 3.29
N PHE A 53 6.23 -1.83 2.68
CA PHE A 53 6.43 -1.57 1.26
C PHE A 53 5.55 -2.50 0.39
N LEU A 54 5.64 -3.81 0.60
CA LEU A 54 4.86 -4.79 -0.17
C LEU A 54 3.35 -4.61 0.04
N GLY A 55 2.91 -4.34 1.27
CA GLY A 55 1.50 -4.11 1.59
C GLY A 55 0.89 -2.94 0.81
N ILE A 56 1.64 -1.85 0.64
CA ILE A 56 1.17 -0.67 -0.13
C ILE A 56 1.24 -0.92 -1.63
N MET A 57 2.30 -1.57 -2.12
CA MET A 57 2.43 -1.89 -3.54
C MET A 57 1.33 -2.85 -4.02
N LEU A 58 0.89 -3.79 -3.17
CA LEU A 58 -0.22 -4.71 -3.47
C LEU A 58 -1.59 -4.02 -3.54
N GLN A 59 -1.71 -2.76 -3.10
CA GLN A 59 -2.95 -1.99 -3.28
C GLN A 59 -3.21 -1.65 -4.75
N ILE A 60 -2.17 -1.45 -5.58
CA ILE A 60 -2.36 -1.08 -7.00
C ILE A 60 -2.99 -2.23 -7.80
N PRO A 61 -2.46 -3.47 -7.77
CA PRO A 61 -3.11 -4.61 -8.42
C PRO A 61 -4.55 -4.81 -7.95
N LEU A 62 -4.82 -4.59 -6.67
CA LEU A 62 -6.15 -4.73 -6.10
C LEU A 62 -7.13 -3.67 -6.64
N ILE A 63 -6.70 -2.42 -6.75
CA ILE A 63 -7.51 -1.34 -7.36
C ILE A 63 -7.84 -1.68 -8.82
N ILE A 64 -6.86 -2.19 -9.58
CA ILE A 64 -7.07 -2.60 -10.97
C ILE A 64 -8.04 -3.79 -11.05
N LEU A 65 -7.85 -4.81 -10.20
CA LEU A 65 -8.71 -5.99 -10.15
C LEU A 65 -10.15 -5.63 -9.78
N THR A 66 -10.35 -4.79 -8.76
CA THR A 66 -11.67 -4.35 -8.33
C THR A 66 -12.36 -3.48 -9.40
N ALA A 67 -11.62 -2.62 -10.10
CA ALA A 67 -12.13 -1.86 -11.23
C ALA A 67 -12.54 -2.77 -12.41
N TYR A 68 -11.71 -3.77 -12.74
CA TYR A 68 -12.01 -4.76 -13.77
C TYR A 68 -13.24 -5.59 -13.44
N LEU A 69 -13.34 -6.09 -12.21
CA LEU A 69 -14.50 -6.85 -11.74
C LEU A 69 -15.78 -6.02 -11.75
N LYS A 70 -15.71 -4.75 -11.32
CA LYS A 70 -16.83 -3.82 -11.40
C LYS A 70 -17.29 -3.60 -12.84
N SER A 71 -16.35 -3.47 -13.79
CA SER A 71 -16.67 -3.33 -15.22
C SER A 71 -17.28 -4.60 -15.81
N LYS A 72 -16.83 -5.78 -15.36
CA LYS A 72 -17.25 -7.08 -15.91
C LYS A 72 -18.60 -7.54 -15.39
N PHE A 73 -18.84 -7.41 -14.08
CA PHE A 73 -20.02 -7.98 -13.44
C PHE A 73 -21.16 -6.97 -13.27
N ARG A 74 -20.94 -5.66 -13.51
CA ARG A 74 -21.87 -4.51 -13.25
C ARG A 74 -22.43 -4.43 -11.83
N ASP A 75 -22.18 -5.44 -11.00
CA ASP A 75 -22.63 -5.55 -9.64
C ASP A 75 -21.60 -4.93 -8.69
N THR A 76 -22.03 -3.90 -7.99
CA THR A 76 -21.20 -3.18 -7.02
C THR A 76 -20.90 -4.02 -5.77
N MET A 77 -21.67 -5.09 -5.52
CA MET A 77 -21.54 -5.89 -4.31
C MET A 77 -20.23 -6.71 -4.29
N VAL A 78 -19.85 -7.31 -5.41
CA VAL A 78 -18.63 -8.14 -5.50
C VAL A 78 -17.38 -7.30 -5.24
N GLY A 79 -17.30 -6.11 -5.83
CA GLY A 79 -16.18 -5.18 -5.58
C GLY A 79 -16.10 -4.75 -4.11
N ASN A 80 -17.25 -4.52 -3.46
CA ASN A 80 -17.32 -4.17 -2.04
C ASN A 80 -16.85 -5.33 -1.15
N MET A 81 -17.31 -6.56 -1.41
CA MET A 81 -16.88 -7.75 -0.66
C MET A 81 -15.36 -7.96 -0.74
N ILE A 82 -14.77 -7.81 -1.94
CA ILE A 82 -13.32 -7.94 -2.14
C ILE A 82 -12.57 -6.83 -1.41
N PHE A 83 -13.05 -5.59 -1.47
CA PHE A 83 -12.49 -4.49 -0.72
C PHE A 83 -12.47 -4.78 0.79
N TRP A 84 -13.59 -5.22 1.36
CA TRP A 84 -13.68 -5.54 2.78
C TRP A 84 -12.79 -6.71 3.18
N PHE A 85 -12.69 -7.75 2.33
CA PHE A 85 -11.82 -8.89 2.59
C PHE A 85 -10.34 -8.46 2.63
N PHE A 86 -9.88 -7.69 1.64
CA PHE A 86 -8.52 -7.19 1.61
C PHE A 86 -8.24 -6.18 2.72
N PHE A 87 -9.20 -5.30 3.04
CA PHE A 87 -9.04 -4.31 4.09
C PHE A 87 -8.93 -4.96 5.48
N CYS A 88 -9.82 -5.92 5.78
CA CYS A 88 -9.86 -6.57 7.09
C CYS A 88 -8.76 -7.62 7.29
N ILE A 89 -8.30 -8.27 6.21
CA ILE A 89 -7.30 -9.35 6.31
C ILE A 89 -5.95 -8.82 5.85
N TYR A 90 -5.80 -8.50 4.57
CA TYR A 90 -4.48 -8.35 3.95
C TYR A 90 -3.82 -6.97 4.16
N GLY A 91 -4.59 -5.92 4.45
CA GLY A 91 -4.13 -4.54 4.52
C GLY A 91 -3.29 -4.23 5.76
N GLN A 92 -3.74 -3.22 6.51
CA GLN A 92 -3.07 -2.78 7.74
C GLN A 92 -2.94 -3.88 8.82
N PRO A 93 -3.94 -4.78 9.03
CA PRO A 93 -3.85 -5.81 10.07
C PRO A 93 -2.70 -6.81 9.86
N MET A 94 -2.54 -7.34 8.64
CA MET A 94 -1.44 -8.26 8.34
C MET A 94 -0.07 -7.61 8.42
N CYS A 95 0.07 -6.33 8.03
CA CYS A 95 1.32 -5.60 8.20
C CYS A 95 1.73 -5.53 9.68
N VAL A 96 0.79 -5.22 10.58
CA VAL A 96 1.05 -5.17 12.03
C VAL A 96 1.40 -6.56 12.57
N LEU A 97 0.67 -7.59 12.15
CA LEU A 97 0.91 -8.97 12.61
C LEU A 97 2.28 -9.50 12.17
N LEU A 98 2.69 -9.22 10.94
CA LEU A 98 4.00 -9.62 10.41
C LEU A 98 5.14 -8.89 11.12
N TYR A 99 5.00 -7.59 11.37
CA TYR A 99 5.99 -6.85 12.16
C TYR A 99 6.05 -7.34 13.61
N TYR A 100 4.92 -7.63 14.24
CA TYR A 100 4.87 -8.20 15.59
C TYR A 100 5.57 -9.55 15.66
N HIS A 101 5.24 -10.47 14.74
CA HIS A 101 5.87 -11.78 14.66
C HIS A 101 7.39 -11.67 14.45
N ASP A 102 7.84 -10.70 13.64
CA ASP A 102 9.26 -10.50 13.41
C ASP A 102 10.01 -9.97 14.64
N VAL A 103 9.40 -9.06 15.39
CA VAL A 103 9.97 -8.56 16.65
C VAL A 103 10.05 -9.69 17.69
N MET A 104 8.98 -10.49 17.83
CA MET A 104 8.97 -11.61 18.77
C MET A 104 10.02 -12.67 18.44
N ASN A 105 10.17 -13.04 17.17
CA ASN A 105 11.21 -13.97 16.73
C ASN A 105 12.64 -13.45 16.98
N ARG A 106 12.85 -12.13 16.95
CA ARG A 106 14.15 -11.56 17.33
C ARG A 106 14.40 -11.64 18.83
N ILE A 107 13.39 -11.36 19.65
CA ILE A 107 13.49 -11.47 21.11
C ILE A 107 13.81 -12.91 21.51
N GLU A 108 13.15 -13.88 20.89
CA GLU A 108 13.39 -15.30 21.18
C GLU A 108 14.80 -15.76 20.79
N LYS A 109 15.35 -15.28 19.67
CA LYS A 109 16.74 -15.58 19.28
C LYS A 109 17.81 -14.87 20.13
N ALA A 110 17.44 -13.82 20.86
CA ALA A 110 18.36 -13.08 21.73
C ALA A 110 18.38 -13.62 23.17
N ARG A 111 17.47 -14.54 23.52
CA ARG A 111 17.44 -15.29 24.77
C ARG A 111 18.21 -16.59 24.62
#